data_AF-A0A2D8BXG4-F1
#
_entry.id   AF-A0A2D8BXG4-F1
#
_cell.length_a   1.000
_cell.length_b   1.000
_cell.length_c   1.000
_cell.angle_alpha   90.00
_cell.angle_beta   90.00
_cell.angle_gamma   90.00
#
_symmetry.space_group_name_H-M   'P 1'
#
loop_
_entity.id
_entity.type
_entity.pdbx_description
1 polymer ?
#
loop_
_entity_poly.entity_id
_entity_poly.type
_entity_poly.pdbx_seq_one_letter_code
_entity_poly.pdbx_strand_id
1 'polypeptide(L)'
;MELIIKDEEIDTEALEELLNRRKTAGSQLDEAESQVKDIDEKIREAAKIQNSWLQYQCHDETEVIKDISSNLSINFTEAREHITKMPTEPLIEEKTIPEVVKELRVIRRTLKGETREKMSSTINHLIKAYTEHLDDSLDSIYWLRPFKKSVKMLTPNIGMLKKLYHIKDGETRQTIIDNLVKMWEADITKSGLDYGEDYTTEVKKFKSSKKAIKEILKNISHQSIRKPRQKVLEDMLVKTICNNPGITSNTIHSLLPSSYHRSTTPQTISKMLKKIDAINVDGEYFIFSDEIKKDLFSYVAGFIDSDGYITMDAKYAPRVGMIATGDRGKAFFKEMENQLKIGRLHLDQKVGENNRSQHRLNFYSQGDITKLLEKTIPHLRMKKEQGKLLQEAIMIKQNFKKEPWAKTRLEEIFKLIKWENWKDAVNKDELQKYNIQEADVIKYRENSRWDYMNAVDSIVKED
;
A
#
# COMPACT_ATOMS: atom_id res chain seq x y z
N MET A 1 28.34 -81.40 57.57
CA MET A 1 28.32 -82.00 56.22
C MET A 1 27.39 -81.19 55.37
N GLU A 2 27.93 -80.68 54.26
CA GLU A 2 27.24 -80.30 53.02
C GLU A 2 26.23 -79.14 53.10
N LEU A 3 26.77 -77.92 52.97
CA LEU A 3 26.11 -76.86 52.21
C LEU A 3 26.02 -77.34 50.75
N ILE A 4 24.88 -77.89 50.36
CA ILE A 4 24.52 -78.07 48.95
C ILE A 4 24.13 -76.69 48.44
N ILE A 5 25.11 -76.00 47.84
CA ILE A 5 24.83 -74.91 46.90
C ILE A 5 24.20 -75.61 45.69
N LYS A 6 22.88 -75.52 45.54
CA LYS A 6 22.26 -75.79 44.26
C LYS A 6 22.57 -74.58 43.38
N ASP A 7 23.37 -74.81 42.35
CA ASP A 7 23.47 -73.91 41.20
C ASP A 7 22.08 -73.85 40.55
N GLU A 8 21.22 -72.94 41.02
CA GLU A 8 20.13 -72.44 40.21
C GLU A 8 20.79 -71.54 39.16
N GLU A 9 20.90 -72.07 37.93
CA GLU A 9 21.30 -71.30 36.76
C GLU A 9 20.52 -69.98 36.77
N ILE A 10 21.24 -68.88 36.95
CA ILE A 10 20.67 -67.55 36.78
C ILE A 10 20.14 -67.53 35.35
N ASP A 11 18.82 -67.47 35.19
CA ASP A 11 18.16 -67.37 33.89
C ASP A 11 18.53 -66.02 33.27
N THR A 12 19.66 -66.02 32.56
CA THR A 12 20.29 -64.85 31.97
C THR A 12 19.38 -64.22 30.93
N GLU A 13 18.50 -65.02 30.31
CA GLU A 13 17.57 -64.57 29.27
C GLU A 13 16.42 -63.75 29.89
N ALA A 14 15.86 -64.21 31.01
CA ALA A 14 14.86 -63.46 31.77
C ALA A 14 15.43 -62.14 32.35
N LEU A 15 16.70 -62.17 32.77
CA LEU A 15 17.41 -60.99 33.29
C LEU A 15 17.72 -59.97 32.18
N GLU A 16 18.10 -60.42 30.99
CA GLU A 16 18.29 -59.58 29.80
C GLU A 16 16.97 -58.96 29.32
N GLU A 17 15.86 -59.71 29.36
CA GLU A 17 14.55 -59.19 28.98
C GLU A 17 14.08 -58.06 29.92
N LEU A 18 14.28 -58.23 31.23
CA LEU A 18 13.99 -57.19 32.22
C LEU A 18 14.90 -55.97 32.06
N LEU A 19 16.17 -56.18 31.73
CA LEU A 19 17.12 -55.09 31.47
C LEU A 19 16.74 -54.30 30.21
N ASN A 20 16.30 -54.99 29.16
CA ASN A 20 15.83 -54.36 27.92
C ASN A 20 14.52 -53.59 28.14
N ARG A 21 13.56 -54.14 28.90
CA ARG A 21 12.33 -53.42 29.29
C ARG A 21 12.62 -52.17 30.12
N ARG A 22 13.62 -52.23 31.01
CA ARG A 22 14.04 -51.07 31.81
C ARG A 22 14.73 -50.00 30.96
N LYS A 23 15.54 -50.41 29.98
CA LYS A 23 16.19 -49.50 29.02
C LYS A 23 15.19 -48.81 28.11
N THR A 24 14.20 -49.54 27.58
CA THR A 24 13.15 -48.94 26.73
C THR A 24 12.25 -48.00 27.52
N ALA A 25 11.87 -48.35 28.75
CA ALA A 25 11.12 -47.45 29.63
C ALA A 25 11.91 -46.17 29.97
N GLY A 26 13.22 -46.28 30.22
CA GLY A 26 14.09 -45.12 30.43
C GLY A 26 14.15 -44.20 29.21
N SER A 27 14.32 -44.77 28.01
CA SER A 27 14.34 -44.01 26.75
C SER A 27 13.01 -43.27 26.48
N GLN A 28 11.87 -43.88 26.80
CA GLN A 28 10.56 -43.23 26.67
C GLN A 28 10.36 -42.09 27.67
N LEU A 29 10.91 -42.22 28.88
CA LEU A 29 10.90 -41.19 29.90
C LEU A 29 11.77 -40.00 29.48
N ASP A 30 12.97 -40.25 28.95
CA ASP A 30 13.88 -39.22 28.45
C ASP A 30 13.29 -38.46 27.23
N GLU A 31 12.59 -39.17 26.32
CA GLU A 31 11.85 -38.54 25.22
C GLU A 31 10.68 -37.68 25.71
N ALA A 32 9.93 -38.14 26.71
CA ALA A 32 8.85 -37.36 27.30
C ALA A 32 9.37 -36.13 28.04
N GLU A 33 10.47 -36.25 28.78
CA GLU A 33 11.12 -35.11 29.45
C GLU A 33 11.69 -34.09 28.46
N SER A 34 12.25 -34.56 27.34
CA SER A 34 12.71 -33.70 26.24
C SER A 34 11.55 -32.91 25.63
N GLN A 35 10.42 -33.57 25.33
CA GLN A 35 9.23 -32.91 24.81
C GLN A 35 8.63 -31.90 25.79
N VAL A 36 8.63 -32.20 27.10
CA VAL A 36 8.17 -31.26 28.13
C VAL A 36 9.09 -30.03 28.23
N LYS A 37 10.41 -30.22 28.15
CA LYS A 37 11.38 -29.10 28.12
C LYS A 37 11.21 -28.20 26.90
N ASP A 38 11.00 -28.79 25.73
CA ASP A 38 10.74 -28.07 24.47
C ASP A 38 9.44 -27.26 24.52
N ILE A 39 8.40 -27.80 25.18
CA ILE A 39 7.14 -27.10 25.41
C ILE A 39 7.31 -25.97 26.42
N ASP A 40 8.05 -26.19 27.51
CA ASP A 40 8.36 -25.18 28.52
C ASP A 40 9.19 -24.02 27.96
N GLU A 41 10.13 -24.30 27.07
CA GLU A 41 10.96 -23.27 26.42
C GLU A 41 10.13 -22.42 25.45
N LYS A 42 9.24 -23.04 24.66
CA LYS A 42 8.25 -22.33 23.83
C LYS A 42 7.29 -21.49 24.67
N ILE A 43 6.85 -21.98 25.83
CA ILE A 43 6.02 -21.22 26.77
C ILE A 43 6.79 -20.01 27.33
N ARG A 44 8.07 -20.18 27.68
CA ARG A 44 8.93 -19.09 28.18
C ARG A 44 9.21 -18.02 27.13
N GLU A 45 9.45 -18.40 25.87
CA GLU A 45 9.59 -17.44 24.77
C GLU A 45 8.28 -16.70 24.48
N ALA A 46 7.16 -17.41 24.45
CA ALA A 46 5.84 -16.81 24.30
C ALA A 46 5.53 -15.84 25.47
N ALA A 47 5.94 -16.18 26.69
CA ALA A 47 5.78 -15.34 27.87
C ALA A 47 6.69 -14.09 27.84
N LYS A 48 7.93 -14.19 27.34
CA LYS A 48 8.81 -13.03 27.12
C LYS A 48 8.22 -12.05 26.11
N ILE A 49 7.69 -12.57 25.00
CA ILE A 49 7.00 -11.75 24.00
C ILE A 49 5.74 -11.13 24.63
N GLN A 50 4.88 -11.91 25.31
CA GLN A 50 3.69 -11.39 25.99
C GLN A 50 4.00 -10.30 27.02
N ASN A 51 5.09 -10.45 27.80
CA ASN A 51 5.50 -9.49 28.82
C ASN A 51 5.99 -8.17 28.21
N SER A 52 6.55 -8.19 27.00
CA SER A 52 6.92 -6.95 26.28
C SER A 52 5.71 -6.07 25.91
N TRP A 53 4.53 -6.68 25.73
CA TRP A 53 3.29 -5.97 25.37
C TRP A 53 2.49 -5.46 26.57
N LEU A 54 2.82 -5.89 27.79
CA LEU A 54 2.13 -5.44 29.02
C LEU A 54 2.25 -3.92 29.21
N GLN A 55 3.35 -3.31 28.76
CA GLN A 55 3.58 -1.87 28.90
C GLN A 55 2.70 -1.04 27.97
N TYR A 56 2.26 -1.55 26.82
CA TYR A 56 1.57 -0.77 25.77
C TYR A 56 0.04 -0.80 25.85
N GLN A 57 -0.55 -1.28 26.94
CA GLN A 57 -1.99 -1.53 27.04
C GLN A 57 -2.84 -0.26 27.13
N CYS A 58 -2.33 0.74 27.86
CA CYS A 58 -3.00 2.02 28.12
C CYS A 58 -2.34 3.20 27.40
N HIS A 59 -1.37 2.93 26.52
CA HIS A 59 -0.72 3.98 25.72
C HIS A 59 -1.52 4.29 24.47
N ASP A 60 -1.38 5.51 23.99
CA ASP A 60 -1.89 5.91 22.69
C ASP A 60 -1.18 5.14 21.58
N GLU A 61 -1.91 4.70 20.55
CA GLU A 61 -1.31 3.91 19.47
C GLU A 61 -0.17 4.66 18.75
N THR A 62 -0.21 5.99 18.71
CA THR A 62 0.85 6.82 18.14
C THR A 62 2.14 6.74 18.94
N GLU A 63 2.07 6.63 20.26
CA GLU A 63 3.22 6.46 21.15
C GLU A 63 3.80 5.06 20.99
N VAL A 64 2.95 4.04 20.93
CA VAL A 64 3.35 2.67 20.64
C VAL A 64 4.09 2.57 19.30
N ILE A 65 3.61 3.24 18.24
CA ILE A 65 4.29 3.25 16.93
C ILE A 65 5.63 3.99 17.01
N LYS A 66 5.73 5.09 17.77
CA LYS A 66 7.00 5.81 17.97
C LYS A 66 8.03 4.94 18.68
N ASP A 67 7.61 4.18 19.69
CA ASP A 67 8.49 3.28 20.42
C ASP A 67 8.93 2.10 19.56
N ILE A 68 8.04 1.53 18.76
CA ILE A 68 8.39 0.49 17.77
C ILE A 68 9.38 1.04 16.73
N SER A 69 9.12 2.23 16.19
CA SER A 69 10.00 2.89 15.21
C SER A 69 11.38 3.18 15.80
N SER A 70 11.44 3.62 17.05
CA SER A 70 12.71 3.91 17.76
C SER A 70 13.48 2.64 18.10
N ASN A 71 12.79 1.60 18.59
CA ASN A 71 13.40 0.34 19.00
C ASN A 71 13.91 -0.49 17.81
N LEU A 72 13.21 -0.45 16.67
CA LEU A 72 13.57 -1.21 15.47
C LEU A 72 14.33 -0.37 14.42
N SER A 73 14.50 0.94 14.64
CA SER A 73 15.13 1.86 13.66
C SER A 73 14.49 1.83 12.27
N ILE A 74 13.16 1.65 12.22
CA ILE A 74 12.37 1.58 10.99
C ILE A 74 11.50 2.84 10.82
N ASN A 75 11.06 3.11 9.59
CA ASN A 75 10.20 4.26 9.35
C ASN A 75 8.81 4.10 9.99
N PHE A 76 8.10 5.20 10.19
CA PHE A 76 6.80 5.21 10.89
C PHE A 76 5.72 4.37 10.15
N THR A 77 5.81 4.27 8.83
CA THR A 77 4.85 3.51 8.00
C THR A 77 5.06 2.01 8.16
N GLU A 78 6.32 1.56 8.14
CA GLU A 78 6.74 0.18 8.39
C GLU A 78 6.46 -0.23 9.84
N ALA A 79 6.76 0.64 10.81
CA ALA A 79 6.42 0.43 12.22
C ALA A 79 4.91 0.20 12.42
N ARG A 80 4.08 0.89 11.65
CA ARG A 80 2.62 0.70 11.68
C ARG A 80 2.19 -0.64 11.08
N GLU A 81 2.95 -1.22 10.16
CA GLU A 81 2.66 -2.55 9.61
C GLU A 81 2.95 -3.68 10.58
N HIS A 82 3.86 -3.45 11.54
CA HIS A 82 4.14 -4.39 12.63
C HIS A 82 3.00 -4.48 13.65
N ILE A 83 2.06 -3.53 13.67
CA ILE A 83 0.79 -3.68 14.41
C ILE A 83 -0.11 -4.61 13.61
N THR A 84 -0.46 -5.76 14.21
CA THR A 84 -1.26 -6.82 13.57
C THR A 84 -2.53 -6.25 12.95
N LYS A 85 -2.70 -6.41 11.63
CA LYS A 85 -3.92 -6.04 10.91
C LYS A 85 -5.03 -7.04 11.27
N MET A 86 -6.21 -6.55 11.60
CA MET A 86 -7.37 -7.41 11.88
C MET A 86 -7.70 -8.28 10.64
N PRO A 87 -7.91 -9.60 10.78
CA PRO A 87 -8.21 -10.47 9.66
C PRO A 87 -9.53 -10.07 8.98
N THR A 88 -9.57 -10.19 7.66
CA THR A 88 -10.79 -9.91 6.89
C THR A 88 -11.90 -10.87 7.24
N GLU A 89 -13.13 -10.37 7.32
CA GLU A 89 -14.29 -11.21 7.61
C GLU A 89 -14.57 -12.14 6.43
N PRO A 90 -14.60 -13.46 6.63
CA PRO A 90 -14.94 -14.40 5.58
C PRO A 90 -16.42 -14.25 5.19
N LEU A 91 -16.68 -13.95 3.91
CA LEU A 91 -18.01 -13.85 3.33
C LEU A 91 -18.23 -15.03 2.38
N ILE A 92 -19.40 -15.68 2.47
CA ILE A 92 -19.84 -16.74 1.56
C ILE A 92 -21.02 -16.18 0.80
N GLU A 93 -20.90 -15.99 -0.52
CA GLU A 93 -21.96 -15.42 -1.38
C GLU A 93 -22.54 -14.10 -0.82
N GLU A 94 -21.66 -13.19 -0.38
CA GLU A 94 -22.01 -11.91 0.26
C GLU A 94 -22.72 -12.02 1.62
N LYS A 95 -22.92 -13.23 2.15
CA LYS A 95 -23.50 -13.48 3.47
C LYS A 95 -22.43 -13.75 4.51
N THR A 96 -22.74 -13.40 5.76
CA THR A 96 -21.86 -13.69 6.90
C THR A 96 -21.99 -15.16 7.31
N ILE A 97 -20.92 -15.75 7.86
CA ILE A 97 -20.95 -17.15 8.35
C ILE A 97 -22.14 -17.41 9.31
N PRO A 98 -22.48 -16.52 10.28
CA PRO A 98 -23.64 -16.71 11.13
C PRO A 98 -24.98 -16.78 10.37
N GLU A 99 -25.15 -16.01 9.30
CA GLU A 99 -26.35 -16.05 8.44
C GLU A 99 -26.44 -17.37 7.67
N VAL A 100 -25.32 -17.82 7.10
CA VAL A 100 -25.23 -19.12 6.41
C VAL A 100 -25.54 -20.25 7.39
N VAL A 101 -25.00 -20.22 8.61
CA VAL A 101 -25.33 -21.20 9.66
C VAL A 101 -26.82 -21.19 10.00
N LYS A 102 -27.47 -20.01 10.02
CA LYS A 102 -28.92 -19.90 10.26
C LYS A 102 -29.71 -20.56 9.14
N GLU A 103 -29.35 -20.32 7.89
CA GLU A 103 -29.98 -20.95 6.71
C GLU A 103 -29.78 -22.47 6.70
N LEU A 104 -28.56 -22.94 6.93
CA LEU A 104 -28.24 -24.36 7.03
C LEU A 104 -29.00 -25.05 8.18
N ARG A 105 -29.23 -24.37 9.31
CA ARG A 105 -30.07 -24.89 10.41
C ARG A 105 -31.53 -25.05 10.00
N VAL A 106 -32.05 -24.18 9.13
CA VAL A 106 -33.42 -24.31 8.60
C VAL A 106 -33.49 -25.50 7.64
N ILE A 107 -32.54 -25.62 6.72
CA ILE A 107 -32.45 -26.75 5.78
C ILE A 107 -32.29 -28.07 6.54
N ARG A 108 -31.46 -28.12 7.58
CA ARG A 108 -31.29 -29.32 8.42
C ARG A 108 -32.60 -29.83 9.02
N ARG A 109 -33.57 -28.96 9.32
CA ARG A 109 -34.86 -29.36 9.91
C ARG A 109 -35.74 -30.16 8.94
N THR A 110 -35.55 -30.00 7.63
CA THR A 110 -36.33 -30.73 6.61
C THR A 110 -35.71 -32.09 6.26
N LEU A 111 -34.43 -32.30 6.59
CA LEU A 111 -33.69 -33.53 6.33
C LEU A 111 -33.91 -34.61 7.42
N LYS A 112 -33.79 -35.88 7.04
CA LYS A 112 -33.90 -37.07 7.94
C LYS A 112 -32.76 -38.07 7.68
N GLY A 113 -32.46 -38.89 8.68
CA GLY A 113 -31.42 -39.94 8.59
C GLY A 113 -30.00 -39.38 8.42
N GLU A 114 -29.15 -40.14 7.74
CA GLU A 114 -27.70 -39.86 7.58
C GLU A 114 -27.41 -38.46 6.98
N THR A 115 -28.26 -37.97 6.06
CA THR A 115 -28.10 -36.65 5.45
C THR A 115 -28.22 -35.50 6.47
N ARG A 116 -29.05 -35.68 7.51
CA ARG A 116 -29.20 -34.71 8.60
C ARG A 116 -27.96 -34.68 9.51
N GLU A 117 -27.33 -35.82 9.72
CA GLU A 117 -26.12 -35.95 10.53
C GLU A 117 -24.92 -35.31 9.81
N LYS A 118 -24.75 -35.59 8.51
CA LYS A 118 -23.76 -34.91 7.65
C LYS A 118 -23.96 -33.40 7.68
N MET A 119 -25.19 -32.91 7.52
CA MET A 119 -25.50 -31.48 7.62
C MET A 119 -25.19 -30.89 9.00
N SER A 120 -25.40 -31.66 10.08
CA SER A 120 -25.03 -31.23 11.44
C SER A 120 -23.53 -31.11 11.62
N SER A 121 -22.76 -32.05 11.08
CA SER A 121 -21.30 -32.02 11.07
C SER A 121 -20.78 -30.79 10.31
N THR A 122 -21.31 -30.52 9.11
CA THR A 122 -20.96 -29.32 8.32
C THR A 122 -21.24 -28.02 9.07
N ILE A 123 -22.40 -27.90 9.73
CA ILE A 123 -22.73 -26.74 10.57
C ILE A 123 -21.71 -26.58 11.71
N ASN A 124 -21.30 -27.68 12.35
CA ASN A 124 -20.31 -27.62 13.43
C ASN A 124 -18.93 -27.19 12.92
N HIS A 125 -18.50 -27.66 11.75
CA HIS A 125 -17.26 -27.20 11.13
C HIS A 125 -17.28 -25.70 10.84
N LEU A 126 -18.38 -25.17 10.30
CA LEU A 126 -18.52 -23.73 10.06
C LEU A 126 -18.51 -22.91 11.36
N ILE A 127 -19.14 -23.42 12.43
CA ILE A 127 -19.09 -22.77 13.76
C ILE A 127 -17.67 -22.78 14.31
N LYS A 128 -16.95 -23.90 14.17
CA LYS A 128 -15.55 -24.01 14.61
C LYS A 128 -14.66 -23.02 13.86
N ALA A 129 -14.74 -22.98 12.53
CA ALA A 129 -14.01 -22.03 11.70
C ALA A 129 -14.33 -20.56 12.05
N TYR A 130 -15.59 -20.24 12.34
CA TYR A 130 -15.96 -18.90 12.80
C TYR A 130 -15.39 -18.58 14.18
N THR A 131 -15.33 -19.56 15.08
CA THR A 131 -14.75 -19.39 16.42
C THR A 131 -13.25 -19.15 16.35
N GLU A 132 -12.54 -19.89 15.48
CA GLU A 132 -11.12 -19.67 15.18
C GLU A 132 -10.90 -18.25 14.63
N HIS A 133 -11.72 -17.81 13.68
CA HIS A 133 -11.65 -16.43 13.14
C HIS A 133 -11.86 -15.35 14.21
N LEU A 134 -12.78 -15.57 15.16
CA LEU A 134 -12.98 -14.65 16.30
C LEU A 134 -11.77 -14.64 17.24
N ASP A 135 -11.12 -15.79 17.45
CA ASP A 135 -9.92 -15.88 18.27
C ASP A 135 -8.71 -15.21 17.60
N ASP A 136 -8.51 -15.40 16.29
CA ASP A 136 -7.48 -14.70 15.51
C ASP A 136 -7.74 -13.18 15.49
N SER A 137 -9.01 -12.79 15.34
CA SER A 137 -9.45 -11.39 15.40
C SER A 137 -9.16 -10.77 16.76
N LEU A 138 -9.32 -11.51 17.85
CA LEU A 138 -9.01 -11.04 19.19
C LEU A 138 -7.49 -10.93 19.40
N ASP A 139 -6.71 -11.89 18.90
CA ASP A 139 -5.25 -11.88 19.00
C ASP A 139 -4.61 -10.73 18.20
N SER A 140 -5.30 -10.23 17.16
CA SER A 140 -4.88 -9.02 16.44
C SER A 140 -4.95 -7.74 17.28
N ILE A 141 -5.71 -7.72 18.39
CA ILE A 141 -5.83 -6.57 19.28
C ILE A 141 -4.77 -6.68 20.39
N TYR A 142 -3.57 -6.17 20.10
CA TYR A 142 -2.39 -6.33 20.97
C TYR A 142 -2.64 -5.98 22.45
N TRP A 143 -3.35 -4.87 22.72
CA TRP A 143 -3.58 -4.36 24.08
C TRP A 143 -4.61 -5.19 24.88
N LEU A 144 -5.41 -6.04 24.23
CA LEU A 144 -6.37 -6.95 24.87
C LEU A 144 -5.87 -8.39 25.00
N ARG A 145 -4.72 -8.71 24.40
CA ARG A 145 -4.18 -10.08 24.36
C ARG A 145 -4.04 -10.71 25.75
N PRO A 146 -3.56 -10.00 26.80
CA PRO A 146 -3.47 -10.55 28.16
C PRO A 146 -4.85 -10.76 28.81
N PHE A 147 -5.87 -10.01 28.38
CA PHE A 147 -7.23 -10.07 28.92
C PHE A 147 -8.16 -10.97 28.08
N LYS A 148 -7.62 -11.82 27.20
CA LYS A 148 -8.38 -12.70 26.30
C LYS A 148 -9.48 -13.48 27.03
N LYS A 149 -9.18 -14.03 28.21
CA LYS A 149 -10.16 -14.77 29.03
C LYS A 149 -11.33 -13.89 29.46
N SER A 150 -11.05 -12.70 29.96
CA SER A 150 -12.06 -11.71 30.39
C SER A 150 -12.90 -11.22 29.21
N VAL A 151 -12.29 -11.00 28.05
CA VAL A 151 -13.00 -10.58 26.83
C VAL A 151 -13.95 -11.69 26.33
N LYS A 152 -13.58 -12.97 26.43
CA LYS A 152 -14.48 -14.09 26.06
C LYS A 152 -15.77 -14.11 26.89
N MET A 153 -15.75 -13.64 28.13
CA MET A 153 -16.95 -13.51 28.99
C MET A 153 -17.96 -12.47 28.47
N LEU A 154 -17.52 -11.55 27.60
CA LEU A 154 -18.41 -10.61 26.92
C LEU A 154 -19.21 -11.23 25.77
N THR A 155 -18.90 -12.48 25.39
CA THR A 155 -19.43 -13.17 24.20
C THR A 155 -19.22 -12.31 22.95
N PRO A 156 -17.95 -12.12 22.52
CA PRO A 156 -17.61 -11.18 21.46
C PRO A 156 -18.21 -11.62 20.11
N ASN A 157 -18.72 -10.63 19.37
CA ASN A 157 -19.02 -10.77 17.96
C ASN A 157 -18.03 -9.95 17.14
N ILE A 158 -17.95 -10.23 15.83
CA ILE A 158 -16.99 -9.55 14.96
C ILE A 158 -17.17 -8.01 14.94
N GLY A 159 -18.41 -7.52 15.06
CA GLY A 159 -18.70 -6.09 15.15
C GLY A 159 -18.14 -5.44 16.42
N MET A 160 -18.16 -6.15 17.53
CA MET A 160 -17.61 -5.73 18.82
C MET A 160 -16.08 -5.73 18.78
N LEU A 161 -15.46 -6.75 18.18
CA LEU A 161 -14.01 -6.82 17.99
C LEU A 161 -13.51 -5.70 17.08
N LYS A 162 -14.23 -5.40 15.99
CA LYS A 162 -13.92 -4.25 15.12
C LYS A 162 -13.96 -2.91 15.87
N LYS A 163 -14.93 -2.75 16.78
CA LYS A 163 -15.01 -1.56 17.64
C LYS A 163 -13.83 -1.47 18.59
N LEU A 164 -13.49 -2.56 19.28
CA LEU A 164 -12.32 -2.62 20.18
C LEU A 164 -11.01 -2.34 19.44
N TYR A 165 -10.84 -2.88 18.22
CA TYR A 165 -9.67 -2.61 17.38
C TYR A 165 -9.53 -1.13 16.97
N HIS A 166 -10.65 -0.43 16.80
CA HIS A 166 -10.67 0.98 16.41
C HIS A 166 -10.26 1.94 17.53
N ILE A 167 -10.25 1.49 18.80
CA ILE A 167 -9.87 2.31 19.94
C ILE A 167 -8.35 2.52 19.94
N LYS A 168 -7.93 3.76 19.69
CA LYS A 168 -6.52 4.15 19.59
C LYS A 168 -6.02 4.98 20.77
N ASP A 169 -6.95 5.45 21.58
CA ASP A 169 -6.76 6.31 22.74
C ASP A 169 -6.49 5.47 24.00
N GLY A 170 -5.52 5.91 24.81
CA GLY A 170 -5.09 5.27 26.04
C GLY A 170 -6.10 5.32 27.20
N GLU A 171 -6.77 6.45 27.41
CA GLU A 171 -7.74 6.66 28.51
C GLU A 171 -8.95 5.72 28.37
N THR A 172 -9.44 5.59 27.14
CA THR A 172 -10.56 4.70 26.78
C THR A 172 -10.16 3.23 26.88
N ARG A 173 -8.93 2.87 26.49
CA ARG A 173 -8.37 1.51 26.70
C ARG A 173 -8.31 1.18 28.19
N GLN A 174 -7.77 2.08 29.01
CA GLN A 174 -7.67 1.90 30.45
C GLN A 174 -9.04 1.67 31.09
N THR A 175 -10.02 2.50 30.75
CA THR A 175 -11.40 2.35 31.26
C THR A 175 -12.00 0.99 30.89
N ILE A 176 -11.73 0.48 29.69
CA ILE A 176 -12.20 -0.85 29.28
C ILE A 176 -11.47 -1.96 30.06
N ILE A 177 -10.15 -1.85 30.21
CA ILE A 177 -9.34 -2.82 30.96
C ILE A 177 -9.81 -2.90 32.43
N ASP A 178 -10.01 -1.76 33.09
CA ASP A 178 -10.47 -1.71 34.49
C ASP A 178 -11.82 -2.42 34.67
N ASN A 179 -12.75 -2.22 33.73
CA ASN A 179 -14.04 -2.90 33.76
C ASN A 179 -13.92 -4.40 33.41
N LEU A 180 -12.97 -4.80 32.55
CA LEU A 180 -12.69 -6.21 32.26
C LEU A 180 -12.11 -6.93 33.48
N VAL A 181 -11.20 -6.28 34.22
CA VAL A 181 -10.62 -6.80 35.45
C VAL A 181 -11.69 -6.95 36.53
N LYS A 182 -12.47 -5.89 36.80
CA LYS A 182 -13.60 -5.95 37.76
C LYS A 182 -14.60 -7.05 37.43
N MET A 183 -14.91 -7.24 36.14
CA MET A 183 -15.79 -8.31 35.69
C MET A 183 -15.18 -9.70 35.95
N TRP A 184 -13.87 -9.85 35.71
CA TRP A 184 -13.18 -11.12 35.91
C TRP A 184 -13.04 -11.49 37.39
N GLU A 185 -12.66 -10.55 38.24
CA GLU A 185 -12.57 -10.71 39.70
C GLU A 185 -13.93 -11.08 40.31
N ALA A 186 -15.00 -10.41 39.88
CA ALA A 186 -16.36 -10.72 40.32
C ALA A 186 -16.77 -12.15 39.91
N ASP A 187 -16.37 -12.62 38.72
CA ASP A 187 -16.70 -13.98 38.27
C ASP A 187 -15.93 -15.07 39.06
N ILE A 188 -14.65 -14.83 39.37
CA ILE A 188 -13.85 -15.71 40.22
C ILE A 188 -14.48 -15.79 41.62
N THR A 189 -14.77 -14.63 42.21
CA THR A 189 -15.33 -14.54 43.57
C THR A 189 -16.70 -15.20 43.64
N LYS A 190 -17.57 -14.92 42.67
CA LYS A 190 -18.89 -15.58 42.54
C LYS A 190 -18.79 -17.10 42.44
N SER A 191 -17.76 -17.62 41.78
CA SER A 191 -17.60 -19.07 41.59
C SER A 191 -17.22 -19.82 42.87
N GLY A 192 -16.68 -19.11 43.87
CA GLY A 192 -16.32 -19.67 45.18
C GLY A 192 -17.36 -19.43 46.28
N LEU A 193 -18.50 -18.79 45.97
CA LEU A 193 -19.54 -18.44 46.93
C LEU A 193 -20.80 -19.29 46.73
N ASP A 194 -21.42 -19.68 47.84
CA ASP A 194 -22.76 -20.27 47.84
C ASP A 194 -23.84 -19.23 47.52
N TYR A 195 -24.99 -19.70 47.06
CA TYR A 195 -26.12 -18.83 46.71
C TYR A 195 -26.60 -18.04 47.94
N GLY A 196 -26.37 -16.72 47.92
CA GLY A 196 -26.69 -15.81 49.01
C GLY A 196 -26.56 -14.33 48.64
N GLU A 197 -26.50 -13.46 49.65
CA GLU A 197 -26.41 -12.00 49.48
C GLU A 197 -25.07 -11.59 48.84
N ASP A 198 -23.96 -12.21 49.27
CA ASP A 198 -22.62 -11.96 48.74
C ASP A 198 -22.52 -12.39 47.27
N TYR A 199 -23.05 -13.57 46.92
CA TYR A 199 -23.15 -14.04 45.53
C TYR A 199 -23.93 -13.04 44.67
N THR A 200 -25.05 -12.52 45.18
CA THR A 200 -25.89 -11.56 44.47
C THR A 200 -25.16 -10.24 44.23
N THR A 201 -24.36 -9.79 45.20
CA THR A 201 -23.55 -8.57 45.10
C THR A 201 -22.48 -8.71 44.02
N GLU A 202 -21.77 -9.84 43.96
CA GLU A 202 -20.78 -10.11 42.91
C GLU A 202 -21.42 -10.25 41.52
N VAL A 203 -22.61 -10.86 41.43
CA VAL A 203 -23.39 -10.88 40.17
C VAL A 203 -23.74 -9.47 39.70
N LYS A 204 -24.10 -8.57 40.62
CA LYS A 204 -24.41 -7.17 40.28
C LYS A 204 -23.16 -6.45 39.76
N LYS A 205 -22.00 -6.61 40.42
CA LYS A 205 -20.71 -6.05 39.98
C LYS A 205 -20.28 -6.57 38.61
N PHE A 206 -20.48 -7.87 38.36
CA PHE A 206 -20.23 -8.46 37.05
C PHE A 206 -21.12 -7.80 35.97
N LYS A 207 -22.43 -7.71 36.23
CA LYS A 207 -23.40 -7.15 35.27
C LYS A 207 -23.17 -5.66 35.01
N SER A 208 -22.83 -4.87 36.04
CA SER A 208 -22.55 -3.44 35.89
C SER A 208 -21.31 -3.20 35.03
N SER A 209 -20.23 -3.93 35.31
CA SER A 209 -18.96 -3.82 34.55
C SER A 209 -19.15 -4.24 33.09
N LYS A 210 -19.89 -5.33 32.85
CA LYS A 210 -20.27 -5.77 31.50
C LYS A 210 -21.14 -4.73 30.77
N LYS A 211 -22.04 -4.04 31.49
CA LYS A 211 -22.89 -2.99 30.92
C LYS A 211 -22.08 -1.75 30.54
N ALA A 212 -21.17 -1.31 31.41
CA ALA A 212 -20.30 -0.16 31.16
C ALA A 212 -19.46 -0.34 29.88
N ILE A 213 -18.84 -1.51 29.70
CA ILE A 213 -18.08 -1.83 28.48
C ILE A 213 -18.99 -1.75 27.24
N LYS A 214 -20.20 -2.31 27.32
CA LYS A 214 -21.14 -2.29 26.19
C LYS A 214 -21.64 -0.88 25.86
N GLU A 215 -21.79 0.00 26.85
CA GLU A 215 -22.17 1.40 26.64
C GLU A 215 -21.05 2.17 25.94
N ILE A 216 -19.79 2.02 26.36
CA ILE A 216 -18.62 2.60 25.67
C ILE A 216 -18.60 2.16 24.20
N LEU A 217 -18.75 0.86 23.96
CA LEU A 217 -18.77 0.31 22.60
C LEU A 217 -19.98 0.75 21.78
N LYS A 218 -21.12 1.05 22.41
CA LYS A 218 -22.31 1.56 21.73
C LYS A 218 -22.11 2.98 21.21
N ASN A 219 -21.38 3.81 21.97
CA ASN A 219 -21.05 5.19 21.59
C ASN A 219 -20.10 5.25 20.38
N ILE A 220 -19.30 4.20 20.16
CA ILE A 220 -18.49 4.07 18.93
C ILE A 220 -19.43 3.73 17.75
N SER A 221 -19.73 4.73 16.93
CA SER A 221 -20.56 4.58 15.74
C SER A 221 -19.91 3.64 14.72
N HIS A 222 -20.68 2.70 14.16
CA HIS A 222 -20.21 1.84 13.07
C HIS A 222 -19.77 2.64 11.82
N GLN A 223 -20.22 3.89 11.66
CA GLN A 223 -19.81 4.79 10.58
C GLN A 223 -18.38 5.30 10.74
N SER A 224 -17.84 5.37 11.96
CA SER A 224 -16.43 5.75 12.20
C SER A 224 -15.44 4.66 11.77
N ILE A 225 -15.90 3.41 11.73
CA ILE A 225 -15.10 2.21 11.42
C ILE A 225 -15.15 1.88 9.92
N ARG A 226 -16.27 2.22 9.24
CA ARG A 226 -16.47 1.92 7.81
C ARG A 226 -16.08 3.13 6.98
N LYS A 227 -15.27 2.93 5.93
CA LYS A 227 -15.08 3.98 4.90
C LYS A 227 -16.45 4.49 4.45
N PRO A 228 -16.67 5.81 4.37
CA PRO A 228 -17.96 6.35 3.94
C PRO A 228 -18.29 5.80 2.56
N ARG A 229 -19.56 5.49 2.33
CA ARG A 229 -20.04 4.86 1.09
C ARG A 229 -19.57 5.61 -0.17
N GLN A 230 -19.48 6.93 -0.09
CA GLN A 230 -18.97 7.78 -1.15
C GLN A 230 -17.48 7.55 -1.46
N LYS A 231 -16.62 7.44 -0.43
CA LYS A 231 -15.18 7.19 -0.62
C LYS A 231 -14.90 5.80 -1.18
N VAL A 232 -15.70 4.81 -0.77
CA VAL A 232 -15.62 3.45 -1.36
C VAL A 232 -16.00 3.49 -2.84
N LEU A 233 -17.01 4.28 -3.21
CA LEU A 233 -17.40 4.45 -4.60
C LEU A 233 -16.33 5.20 -5.41
N GLU A 234 -15.72 6.26 -4.86
CA GLU A 234 -14.60 6.99 -5.48
C GLU A 234 -13.42 6.03 -5.73
N ASP A 235 -12.99 5.26 -4.74
CA ASP A 235 -11.93 4.25 -4.87
C ASP A 235 -12.27 3.21 -5.97
N MET A 236 -13.55 2.84 -6.10
CA MET A 236 -14.03 1.91 -7.15
C MET A 236 -13.97 2.55 -8.53
N LEU A 237 -14.45 3.78 -8.68
CA LEU A 237 -14.46 4.51 -9.95
C LEU A 237 -13.03 4.70 -10.49
N VAL A 238 -12.09 5.05 -9.61
CA VAL A 238 -10.66 5.14 -9.96
C VAL A 238 -10.16 3.82 -10.53
N LYS A 239 -10.39 2.71 -9.82
CA LYS A 239 -9.98 1.37 -10.29
C LYS A 239 -10.63 0.98 -11.62
N THR A 240 -11.92 1.24 -11.79
CA THR A 240 -12.65 0.89 -13.00
C THR A 240 -12.07 1.60 -14.23
N ILE A 241 -11.76 2.91 -14.11
CA ILE A 241 -11.19 3.70 -15.20
C ILE A 241 -9.72 3.35 -15.44
N CYS A 242 -8.93 3.11 -14.39
CA CYS A 242 -7.53 2.70 -14.56
C CYS A 242 -7.42 1.35 -15.29
N ASN A 243 -8.32 0.41 -15.00
CA ASN A 243 -8.35 -0.89 -15.67
C ASN A 243 -8.94 -0.82 -17.08
N ASN A 244 -9.88 0.09 -17.32
CA ASN A 244 -10.55 0.26 -18.62
C ASN A 244 -10.52 1.76 -19.01
N PRO A 245 -9.38 2.28 -19.48
CA PRO A 245 -9.30 3.67 -19.90
C PRO A 245 -10.14 3.91 -21.15
N GLY A 246 -10.79 5.08 -21.26
CA GLY A 246 -11.63 5.42 -22.43
C GLY A 246 -13.09 4.98 -22.31
N ILE A 247 -13.58 4.72 -21.10
CA ILE A 247 -14.98 4.33 -20.88
C ILE A 247 -15.88 5.54 -20.62
N THR A 248 -17.15 5.43 -21.03
CA THR A 248 -18.15 6.48 -20.80
C THR A 248 -18.79 6.36 -19.41
N SER A 249 -19.45 7.43 -18.94
CA SER A 249 -20.19 7.40 -17.67
C SER A 249 -21.31 6.35 -17.63
N ASN A 250 -21.91 6.02 -18.78
CA ASN A 250 -22.94 4.98 -18.89
C ASN A 250 -22.33 3.59 -18.70
N THR A 251 -21.20 3.34 -19.35
CA THR A 251 -20.47 2.08 -19.22
C THR A 251 -19.99 1.88 -17.78
N ILE A 252 -19.44 2.93 -17.16
CA ILE A 252 -19.04 2.91 -15.75
C ILE A 252 -20.24 2.58 -14.86
N HIS A 253 -21.39 3.22 -15.08
CA HIS A 253 -22.61 2.94 -14.30
C HIS A 253 -23.02 1.47 -14.39
N SER A 254 -22.99 0.90 -15.60
CA SER A 254 -23.37 -0.51 -15.83
C SER A 254 -22.42 -1.52 -15.17
N LEU A 255 -21.16 -1.14 -14.95
CA LEU A 255 -20.15 -1.98 -14.30
C LEU A 255 -20.22 -1.90 -12.76
N LEU A 256 -21.05 -1.01 -12.20
CA LEU A 256 -21.17 -0.88 -10.74
C LEU A 256 -21.96 -2.06 -10.14
N PRO A 257 -21.61 -2.48 -8.91
CA PRO A 257 -22.41 -3.44 -8.16
C PRO A 257 -23.85 -2.95 -7.97
N SER A 258 -24.80 -3.89 -7.91
CA SER A 258 -26.25 -3.63 -7.81
C SER A 258 -26.62 -2.62 -6.71
N SER A 259 -25.91 -2.66 -5.58
CA SER A 259 -26.09 -1.74 -4.45
C SER A 259 -25.80 -0.29 -4.80
N TYR A 260 -24.75 -0.01 -5.60
CA TYR A 260 -24.38 1.33 -6.04
C TYR A 260 -25.13 1.75 -7.30
N HIS A 261 -25.37 0.80 -8.21
CA HIS A 261 -26.12 1.02 -9.45
C HIS A 261 -27.51 1.60 -9.21
N ARG A 262 -28.24 1.09 -8.20
CA ARG A 262 -29.60 1.60 -7.85
C ARG A 262 -29.61 3.00 -7.24
N SER A 263 -28.52 3.38 -6.58
CA SER A 263 -28.40 4.67 -5.87
C SER A 263 -27.71 5.78 -6.67
N THR A 264 -27.22 5.45 -7.87
CA THR A 264 -26.44 6.38 -8.70
C THR A 264 -27.02 6.44 -10.09
N THR A 265 -26.72 7.52 -10.80
CA THR A 265 -27.06 7.71 -12.21
C THR A 265 -25.78 8.07 -12.99
N PRO A 266 -25.76 7.89 -14.32
CA PRO A 266 -24.61 8.31 -15.14
C PRO A 266 -24.23 9.79 -14.95
N GLN A 267 -25.20 10.68 -14.73
CA GLN A 267 -24.94 12.10 -14.44
C GLN A 267 -24.27 12.29 -13.07
N THR A 268 -24.69 11.50 -12.07
CA THR A 268 -24.10 11.52 -10.73
C THR A 268 -22.67 11.00 -10.77
N ILE A 269 -22.41 9.97 -11.57
CA ILE A 269 -21.06 9.45 -11.84
C ILE A 269 -20.20 10.52 -12.52
N SER A 270 -20.68 11.16 -13.58
CA SER A 270 -19.93 12.25 -14.26
C SER A 270 -19.51 13.36 -13.29
N LYS A 271 -20.38 13.75 -12.35
CA LYS A 271 -20.03 14.71 -11.29
C LYS A 271 -18.97 14.18 -10.32
N MET A 272 -19.04 12.91 -9.93
CA MET A 272 -18.01 12.27 -9.09
C MET A 272 -16.66 12.15 -9.81
N LEU A 273 -16.68 11.83 -11.11
CA LEU A 273 -15.48 11.72 -11.93
C LEU A 273 -14.71 13.04 -12.01
N LYS A 274 -15.42 14.18 -12.07
CA LYS A 274 -14.79 15.50 -11.98
C LYS A 274 -14.13 15.76 -10.62
N LYS A 275 -14.66 15.19 -9.54
CA LYS A 275 -14.13 15.36 -8.18
C LYS A 275 -12.84 14.57 -7.95
N ILE A 276 -12.67 13.45 -8.66
CA ILE A 276 -11.46 12.60 -8.61
C ILE A 276 -10.45 12.96 -9.70
N ASP A 277 -10.53 14.17 -10.28
CA ASP A 277 -9.66 14.65 -11.36
C ASP A 277 -9.63 13.75 -12.60
N ALA A 278 -10.74 13.09 -12.94
CA ALA A 278 -10.85 12.35 -14.19
C ALA A 278 -11.08 13.32 -15.37
N ILE A 279 -10.35 13.09 -16.46
CA ILE A 279 -10.34 13.94 -17.65
C ILE A 279 -11.34 13.39 -18.64
N ASN A 280 -12.22 14.26 -19.11
CA ASN A 280 -13.16 13.94 -20.16
C ASN A 280 -12.60 14.32 -21.54
N VAL A 281 -12.56 13.35 -22.44
CA VAL A 281 -12.30 13.55 -23.86
C VAL A 281 -13.50 12.99 -24.61
N ASP A 282 -14.29 13.87 -25.23
CA ASP A 282 -15.39 13.53 -26.12
C ASP A 282 -16.39 12.49 -25.54
N GLY A 283 -16.59 12.53 -24.21
CA GLY A 283 -17.50 11.64 -23.47
C GLY A 283 -16.83 10.46 -22.76
N GLU A 284 -15.58 10.17 -23.09
CA GLU A 284 -14.75 9.13 -22.48
C GLU A 284 -13.91 9.68 -21.32
N TYR A 285 -13.71 8.87 -20.29
CA TYR A 285 -12.96 9.28 -19.10
C TYR A 285 -11.61 8.58 -18.98
N PHE A 286 -10.61 9.36 -18.57
CA PHE A 286 -9.24 8.92 -18.31
C PHE A 286 -8.79 9.43 -16.95
N ILE A 287 -8.02 8.62 -16.22
CA ILE A 287 -7.41 9.03 -14.95
C ILE A 287 -5.90 8.93 -15.08
N PHE A 288 -5.25 9.98 -14.64
CA PHE A 288 -3.80 10.03 -14.49
C PHE A 288 -3.42 9.45 -13.13
N SER A 289 -2.59 8.41 -13.12
CA SER A 289 -2.22 7.74 -11.86
C SER A 289 -1.53 8.72 -10.90
N ASP A 290 -1.88 8.64 -9.61
CA ASP A 290 -1.25 9.44 -8.55
C ASP A 290 0.26 9.19 -8.45
N GLU A 291 0.74 8.02 -8.88
CA GLU A 291 2.17 7.70 -8.93
C GLU A 291 2.91 8.62 -9.92
N ILE A 292 2.29 8.88 -11.07
CA ILE A 292 2.86 9.78 -12.09
C ILE A 292 2.83 11.22 -11.58
N LYS A 293 1.81 11.61 -10.80
CA LYS A 293 1.75 12.95 -10.18
C LYS A 293 2.88 13.15 -9.16
N LYS A 294 3.25 12.11 -8.39
CA LYS A 294 4.32 12.18 -7.39
C LYS A 294 5.71 12.38 -8.01
N ASP A 295 5.99 11.76 -9.15
CA ASP A 295 7.28 11.86 -9.84
C ASP A 295 7.12 12.40 -11.28
N LEU A 296 6.47 13.56 -11.37
CA LEU A 296 6.05 14.16 -12.64
C LEU A 296 7.22 14.38 -13.61
N PHE A 297 8.34 14.94 -13.14
CA PHE A 297 9.46 15.32 -14.00
C PHE A 297 10.28 14.12 -14.49
N SER A 298 10.36 13.04 -13.70
CA SER A 298 10.93 11.77 -14.14
C SER A 298 10.11 11.15 -15.26
N TYR A 299 8.78 11.14 -15.12
CA TYR A 299 7.87 10.67 -16.16
C TYR A 299 7.95 11.52 -17.43
N VAL A 300 7.95 12.86 -17.29
CA VAL A 300 8.10 13.78 -18.42
C VAL A 300 9.44 13.58 -19.12
N ALA A 301 10.52 13.36 -18.39
CA ALA A 301 11.82 13.05 -18.99
C ALA A 301 11.76 11.74 -19.80
N GLY A 302 11.15 10.69 -19.24
CA GLY A 302 10.93 9.43 -19.96
C GLY A 302 10.11 9.62 -21.24
N PHE A 303 9.06 10.43 -21.19
CA PHE A 303 8.23 10.75 -22.36
C PHE A 303 8.99 11.59 -23.40
N ILE A 304 9.79 12.57 -22.96
CA ILE A 304 10.62 13.38 -23.86
C ILE A 304 11.61 12.49 -24.60
N ASP A 305 12.21 11.52 -23.91
CA ASP A 305 13.13 10.56 -24.51
C ASP A 305 12.44 9.68 -25.57
N SER A 306 11.23 9.16 -25.29
CA SER A 306 10.51 8.28 -26.21
C SER A 306 9.87 9.02 -27.39
N ASP A 307 8.95 9.95 -27.10
CA ASP A 307 8.02 10.56 -28.05
C ASP A 307 8.12 12.10 -28.07
N GLY A 308 9.25 12.61 -27.58
CA GLY A 308 9.56 14.03 -27.58
C GLY A 308 10.78 14.40 -28.43
N TYR A 309 11.04 15.71 -28.45
CA TYR A 309 12.14 16.29 -29.17
C TYR A 309 12.77 17.44 -28.38
N ILE A 310 14.09 17.52 -28.43
CA ILE A 310 14.88 18.65 -27.96
C ILE A 310 15.68 19.13 -29.17
N THR A 311 15.38 20.34 -29.64
CA THR A 311 15.99 20.86 -30.86
C THR A 311 16.13 22.38 -30.83
N MET A 312 16.78 22.90 -31.86
CA MET A 312 16.95 24.32 -32.07
C MET A 312 16.67 24.64 -33.55
N ASP A 313 16.03 25.78 -33.81
CA ASP A 313 15.78 26.24 -35.18
C ASP A 313 16.97 27.00 -35.78
N ALA A 314 16.90 27.32 -37.07
CA ALA A 314 17.97 28.01 -37.79
C ALA A 314 18.22 29.46 -37.29
N LYS A 315 17.32 30.02 -36.48
CA LYS A 315 17.51 31.32 -35.78
C LYS A 315 18.03 31.11 -34.35
N TYR A 316 18.52 29.91 -34.06
CA TYR A 316 18.99 29.45 -32.76
C TYR A 316 17.90 29.47 -31.67
N ALA A 317 16.61 29.50 -32.01
CA ALA A 317 15.56 29.51 -31.00
C ALA A 317 15.38 28.11 -30.41
N PRO A 318 15.48 27.95 -29.08
CA PRO A 318 15.38 26.64 -28.44
C PRO A 318 13.94 26.12 -28.50
N ARG A 319 13.80 24.80 -28.68
CA ARG A 319 12.49 24.14 -28.77
C ARG A 319 12.54 22.79 -28.07
N VAL A 320 11.65 22.60 -27.12
CA VAL A 320 11.36 21.29 -26.53
C VAL A 320 9.90 20.98 -26.77
N GLY A 321 9.57 19.74 -27.06
CA GLY A 321 8.17 19.35 -27.17
C GLY A 321 7.96 17.86 -27.07
N MET A 322 6.72 17.50 -26.81
CA MET A 322 6.24 16.12 -26.71
C MET A 322 5.10 15.92 -27.71
N ILE A 323 5.03 14.74 -28.30
CA ILE A 323 4.01 14.39 -29.29
C ILE A 323 3.26 13.14 -28.84
N ALA A 324 1.95 13.14 -28.95
CA ALA A 324 1.09 12.00 -28.65
C ALA A 324 -0.02 11.91 -29.68
N THR A 325 -0.55 10.70 -29.91
CA THR A 325 -1.63 10.45 -30.86
C THR A 325 -2.83 9.81 -30.18
N GLY A 326 -4.03 10.08 -30.71
CA GLY A 326 -5.28 9.49 -30.23
C GLY A 326 -5.81 10.10 -28.93
N ASP A 327 -7.02 9.69 -28.55
CA ASP A 327 -7.79 10.33 -27.47
C ASP A 327 -7.15 10.17 -26.08
N ARG A 328 -6.46 9.05 -25.86
CA ARG A 328 -5.64 8.86 -24.66
C ARG A 328 -4.49 9.87 -24.62
N GLY A 329 -3.83 10.12 -25.74
CA GLY A 329 -2.76 11.12 -25.85
C GLY A 329 -3.28 12.55 -25.63
N LYS A 330 -4.49 12.84 -26.13
CA LYS A 330 -5.21 14.10 -25.88
C LYS A 330 -5.49 14.31 -24.39
N ALA A 331 -6.05 13.30 -23.72
CA ALA A 331 -6.31 13.34 -22.29
C ALA A 331 -5.00 13.53 -21.49
N PHE A 332 -3.98 12.77 -21.85
CA PHE A 332 -2.66 12.82 -21.22
C PHE A 332 -2.04 14.22 -21.30
N PHE A 333 -2.01 14.87 -22.47
CA PHE A 333 -1.41 16.21 -22.59
C PHE A 333 -2.24 17.33 -21.97
N LYS A 334 -3.58 17.20 -21.91
CA LYS A 334 -4.41 18.12 -21.12
C LYS A 334 -4.01 18.08 -19.64
N GLU A 335 -3.81 16.89 -19.08
CA GLU A 335 -3.35 16.77 -17.70
C GLU A 335 -1.94 17.31 -17.52
N MET A 336 -1.04 16.94 -18.43
CA MET A 336 0.35 17.34 -18.32
C MET A 336 0.52 18.85 -18.35
N GLU A 337 -0.22 19.55 -19.22
CA GLU A 337 -0.24 21.02 -19.24
C GLU A 337 -0.75 21.58 -17.90
N ASN A 338 -1.83 21.02 -17.35
CA ASN A 338 -2.42 21.44 -16.08
C ASN A 338 -1.45 21.25 -14.89
N GLN A 339 -0.72 20.13 -14.85
CA GLN A 339 0.24 19.81 -13.81
C GLN A 339 1.54 20.63 -13.93
N LEU A 340 2.08 20.76 -15.14
CA LEU A 340 3.33 21.51 -15.37
C LEU A 340 3.13 23.02 -15.29
N LYS A 341 1.95 23.53 -15.70
CA LYS A 341 1.63 24.96 -15.79
C LYS A 341 2.61 25.77 -16.66
N ILE A 342 3.27 25.10 -17.58
CA ILE A 342 4.22 25.67 -18.55
C ILE A 342 4.01 25.02 -19.92
N GLY A 343 4.43 25.71 -20.99
CA GLY A 343 4.28 25.22 -22.35
C GLY A 343 2.97 25.65 -23.02
N ARG A 344 2.78 25.20 -24.25
CA ARG A 344 1.60 25.49 -25.09
C ARG A 344 1.04 24.21 -25.67
N LEU A 345 -0.17 23.86 -25.26
CA LEU A 345 -0.89 22.70 -25.77
C LEU A 345 -1.52 22.99 -27.13
N HIS A 346 -1.29 22.07 -28.07
CA HIS A 346 -1.94 22.05 -29.38
C HIS A 346 -2.63 20.69 -29.54
N LEU A 347 -3.95 20.71 -29.71
CA LEU A 347 -4.76 19.50 -29.84
C LEU A 347 -5.28 19.34 -31.27
N ASP A 348 -5.59 18.10 -31.64
CA ASP A 348 -6.29 17.74 -32.87
C ASP A 348 -5.60 18.26 -34.15
N GLN A 349 -4.27 18.32 -34.13
CA GLN A 349 -3.49 18.72 -35.30
C GLN A 349 -3.52 17.60 -36.33
N LYS A 350 -4.01 17.88 -37.53
CA LYS A 350 -3.96 16.94 -38.65
C LYS A 350 -2.58 17.00 -39.29
N VAL A 351 -1.86 15.88 -39.27
CA VAL A 351 -0.50 15.79 -39.82
C VAL A 351 -0.36 14.54 -40.70
N GLY A 352 0.18 14.74 -41.91
CA GLY A 352 0.43 13.69 -42.90
C GLY A 352 -0.81 13.29 -43.73
N GLU A 353 -0.60 12.41 -44.72
CA GLU A 353 -1.64 11.96 -45.66
C GLU A 353 -2.77 11.16 -44.98
N ASN A 354 -2.49 10.54 -43.84
CA ASN A 354 -3.43 9.66 -43.11
C ASN A 354 -4.35 10.39 -42.11
N ASN A 355 -4.34 11.73 -42.05
CA ASN A 355 -5.21 12.54 -41.18
C ASN A 355 -5.26 12.12 -39.70
N ARG A 356 -4.21 11.49 -39.17
CA ARG A 356 -4.15 11.10 -37.76
C ARG A 356 -4.10 12.34 -36.87
N SER A 357 -4.94 12.39 -35.85
CA SER A 357 -4.90 13.46 -34.84
C SER A 357 -3.61 13.34 -34.03
N GLN A 358 -2.77 14.37 -34.14
CA GLN A 358 -1.61 14.57 -33.30
C GLN A 358 -1.91 15.65 -32.27
N HIS A 359 -1.46 15.40 -31.05
CA HIS A 359 -1.46 16.34 -29.94
C HIS A 359 0.00 16.68 -29.66
N ARG A 360 0.27 17.94 -29.34
CA ARG A 360 1.63 18.41 -29.04
C ARG A 360 1.62 19.33 -27.83
N LEU A 361 2.50 19.06 -26.87
CA LEU A 361 2.81 19.99 -25.80
C LEU A 361 4.19 20.60 -26.11
N ASN A 362 4.22 21.87 -26.52
CA ASN A 362 5.43 22.54 -26.98
C ASN A 362 5.88 23.62 -26.00
N PHE A 363 7.19 23.70 -25.76
CA PHE A 363 7.83 24.69 -24.92
C PHE A 363 8.69 25.59 -25.81
N TYR A 364 8.32 26.87 -25.91
CA TYR A 364 8.98 27.86 -26.77
C TYR A 364 9.70 28.95 -26.00
N SER A 365 9.21 29.32 -24.82
CA SER A 365 9.81 30.40 -24.04
C SER A 365 11.08 29.89 -23.37
N GLN A 366 12.13 30.71 -23.35
CA GLN A 366 13.39 30.36 -22.69
C GLN A 366 13.18 30.06 -21.21
N GLY A 367 12.29 30.80 -20.54
CA GLY A 367 11.94 30.58 -19.14
C GLY A 367 11.27 29.21 -18.90
N ASP A 368 10.29 28.83 -19.72
CA ASP A 368 9.62 27.53 -19.57
C ASP A 368 10.56 26.37 -19.88
N ILE A 369 11.40 26.51 -20.91
CA ILE A 369 12.39 25.49 -21.28
C ILE A 369 13.42 25.34 -20.15
N THR A 370 13.88 26.43 -19.54
CA THR A 370 14.82 26.38 -18.41
C THR A 370 14.21 25.63 -17.23
N LYS A 371 13.00 26.03 -16.80
CA LYS A 371 12.27 25.37 -15.70
C LYS A 371 12.02 23.89 -15.95
N LEU A 372 11.72 23.52 -17.20
CA LEU A 372 11.51 22.13 -17.60
C LEU A 372 12.83 21.35 -17.54
N LEU A 373 13.90 21.87 -18.17
CA LEU A 373 15.17 21.16 -18.33
C LEU A 373 15.90 20.99 -17.00
N GLU A 374 15.89 21.99 -16.12
CA GLU A 374 16.48 21.89 -14.77
C GLU A 374 15.96 20.66 -14.00
N LYS A 375 14.66 20.35 -14.14
CA LYS A 375 14.03 19.24 -13.43
C LYS A 375 14.06 17.93 -14.20
N THR A 376 14.15 17.95 -15.53
CA THR A 376 14.10 16.74 -16.37
C THR A 376 15.48 16.18 -16.71
N ILE A 377 16.52 17.01 -16.84
CA ILE A 377 17.90 16.57 -17.17
C ILE A 377 18.45 15.47 -16.23
N PRO A 378 18.20 15.50 -14.90
CA PRO A 378 18.63 14.41 -14.03
C PRO A 378 18.06 13.04 -14.42
N HIS A 379 16.86 13.02 -15.01
CA HIS A 379 16.11 11.82 -15.36
C HIS A 379 16.21 11.46 -16.85
N LEU A 380 16.61 12.40 -17.72
CA LEU A 380 16.84 12.14 -19.14
C LEU A 380 18.00 11.16 -19.35
N ARG A 381 17.83 10.26 -20.31
CA ARG A 381 18.84 9.28 -20.74
C ARG A 381 19.29 9.59 -22.17
N MET A 382 18.38 9.51 -23.13
CA MET A 382 18.73 9.56 -24.56
C MET A 382 18.95 11.00 -25.06
N LYS A 383 18.13 11.95 -24.58
CA LYS A 383 18.18 13.35 -25.03
C LYS A 383 18.89 14.29 -24.05
N LYS A 384 19.64 13.72 -23.09
CA LYS A 384 20.30 14.46 -22.01
C LYS A 384 21.30 15.49 -22.52
N GLU A 385 22.13 15.12 -23.50
CA GLU A 385 23.16 15.99 -24.05
C GLU A 385 22.55 17.16 -24.83
N GLN A 386 21.50 16.92 -25.61
CA GLN A 386 20.72 17.98 -26.27
C GLN A 386 20.14 18.95 -25.25
N GLY A 387 19.66 18.45 -24.10
CA GLY A 387 19.14 19.27 -23.00
C GLY A 387 20.20 20.23 -22.42
N LYS A 388 21.40 19.72 -22.12
CA LYS A 388 22.52 20.54 -21.62
C LYS A 388 22.95 21.60 -22.62
N LEU A 389 23.09 21.22 -23.90
CA LEU A 389 23.43 22.14 -24.98
C LEU A 389 22.36 23.24 -25.13
N LEU A 390 21.09 22.91 -24.94
CA LEU A 390 20.01 23.88 -25.00
C LEU A 390 20.05 24.86 -23.83
N GLN A 391 20.38 24.40 -22.62
CA GLN A 391 20.60 25.27 -21.46
C GLN A 391 21.78 26.22 -21.70
N GLU A 392 22.89 25.73 -22.25
CA GLU A 392 24.04 26.56 -22.63
C GLU A 392 23.62 27.66 -23.62
N ALA A 393 22.88 27.30 -24.67
CA ALA A 393 22.38 28.27 -25.64
C ALA A 393 21.43 29.32 -25.03
N ILE A 394 20.58 28.93 -24.08
CA ILE A 394 19.70 29.85 -23.37
C ILE A 394 20.51 30.84 -22.54
N MET A 395 21.49 30.35 -21.78
CA MET A 395 22.36 31.17 -20.94
C MET A 395 23.15 32.20 -21.77
N ILE A 396 23.70 31.78 -22.91
CA ILE A 396 24.38 32.69 -23.85
C ILE A 396 23.42 33.79 -24.31
N LYS A 397 22.19 33.43 -24.66
CA LYS A 397 21.19 34.39 -25.17
C LYS A 397 20.70 35.36 -24.10
N GLN A 398 20.67 34.96 -22.84
CA GLN A 398 20.20 35.79 -21.73
C GLN A 398 21.31 36.71 -21.22
N ASN A 399 22.48 36.17 -20.90
CA ASN A 399 23.48 36.89 -20.11
C ASN A 399 24.73 37.26 -20.91
N PHE A 400 25.06 36.51 -21.97
CA PHE A 400 26.33 36.67 -22.70
C PHE A 400 26.16 37.07 -24.17
N LYS A 401 24.98 37.59 -24.56
CA LYS A 401 24.67 37.89 -25.97
C LYS A 401 25.63 38.89 -26.62
N LYS A 402 26.25 39.76 -25.83
CA LYS A 402 27.18 40.81 -26.29
C LYS A 402 28.63 40.33 -26.42
N GLU A 403 28.94 39.13 -25.94
CA GLU A 403 30.29 38.59 -26.00
C GLU A 403 30.73 38.28 -27.45
N PRO A 404 31.99 38.53 -27.83
CA PRO A 404 32.47 38.28 -29.20
C PRO A 404 32.32 36.83 -29.66
N TRP A 405 32.42 35.88 -28.73
CA TRP A 405 32.33 34.44 -29.00
C TRP A 405 30.88 33.91 -29.02
N ALA A 406 29.89 34.68 -28.56
CA ALA A 406 28.53 34.20 -28.35
C ALA A 406 27.87 33.69 -29.63
N LYS A 407 28.03 34.41 -30.74
CA LYS A 407 27.42 34.04 -32.03
C LYS A 407 28.02 32.74 -32.57
N THR A 408 29.35 32.65 -32.58
CA THR A 408 30.08 31.45 -33.02
C THR A 408 29.71 30.26 -32.15
N ARG A 409 29.64 30.43 -30.84
CA ARG A 409 29.24 29.35 -29.93
C ARG A 409 27.81 28.88 -30.15
N LEU A 410 26.86 29.78 -30.43
CA LEU A 410 25.48 29.40 -30.77
C LEU A 410 25.40 28.59 -32.08
N GLU A 411 26.25 28.91 -33.06
CA GLU A 411 26.39 28.14 -34.30
C GLU A 411 26.94 26.73 -34.04
N GLU A 412 27.95 26.60 -33.17
CA GLU A 412 28.49 25.31 -32.74
C GLU A 412 27.43 24.47 -32.00
N ILE A 413 26.73 25.06 -31.03
CA ILE A 413 25.66 24.39 -30.29
C ILE A 413 24.55 23.93 -31.22
N PHE A 414 24.18 24.74 -32.23
CA PHE A 414 23.21 24.34 -33.25
C PHE A 414 23.66 23.07 -33.97
N LYS A 415 24.91 23.03 -34.44
CA LYS A 415 25.47 21.87 -35.11
C LYS A 415 25.55 20.66 -34.18
N LEU A 416 25.92 20.83 -32.92
CA LEU A 416 25.95 19.76 -31.92
C LEU A 416 24.57 19.16 -31.67
N ILE A 417 23.53 20.00 -31.52
CA ILE A 417 22.14 19.53 -31.35
C ILE A 417 21.65 18.78 -32.60
N LYS A 418 22.02 19.23 -33.81
CA LYS A 418 21.69 18.52 -35.05
C LYS A 418 22.43 17.20 -35.15
N TRP A 419 23.72 17.17 -34.81
CA TRP A 419 24.50 15.94 -34.72
C TRP A 419 23.85 14.93 -33.79
N GLU A 420 23.56 15.30 -32.53
CA GLU A 420 22.97 14.39 -31.55
C GLU A 420 21.60 13.82 -31.98
N ASN A 421 20.83 14.58 -32.76
CA ASN A 421 19.53 14.12 -33.26
C ASN A 421 19.62 13.21 -34.50
N TRP A 422 20.71 13.27 -35.28
CA TRP A 422 20.85 12.59 -36.57
C TRP A 422 22.08 11.67 -36.67
N LYS A 423 22.89 11.54 -35.61
CA LYS A 423 24.07 10.67 -35.57
C LYS A 423 23.75 9.19 -35.78
N ASP A 424 22.53 8.76 -35.41
CA ASP A 424 22.08 7.38 -35.56
C ASP A 424 21.08 7.19 -36.72
N ALA A 425 20.74 8.27 -37.43
CA ALA A 425 19.80 8.20 -38.55
C ALA A 425 20.43 7.51 -39.77
N VAL A 426 19.66 6.63 -40.41
CA VAL A 426 20.06 5.96 -41.67
C VAL A 426 20.28 6.98 -42.78
N ASN A 427 19.41 7.99 -42.87
CA ASN A 427 19.56 9.11 -43.78
C ASN A 427 20.32 10.26 -43.11
N LYS A 428 21.43 10.69 -43.72
CA LYS A 428 22.34 11.73 -43.25
C LYS A 428 22.14 13.10 -43.95
N ASP A 429 21.09 13.26 -44.76
CA ASP A 429 20.80 14.50 -45.50
C ASP A 429 20.79 15.75 -44.61
N GLU A 430 20.23 15.65 -43.40
CA GLU A 430 20.19 16.78 -42.47
C GLU A 430 21.58 17.17 -41.94
N LEU A 431 22.54 16.24 -41.83
CA LEU A 431 23.92 16.59 -41.47
C LEU A 431 24.65 17.27 -42.63
N GLN A 432 24.41 16.81 -43.86
CA GLN A 432 24.98 17.41 -45.07
C GLN A 432 24.46 18.84 -45.27
N LYS A 433 23.16 19.06 -45.07
CA LYS A 433 22.50 20.37 -45.18
C LYS A 433 23.12 21.47 -44.32
N TYR A 434 23.64 21.13 -43.14
CA TYR A 434 24.29 22.08 -42.24
C TYR A 434 25.82 21.96 -42.22
N ASN A 435 26.40 21.21 -43.17
CA ASN A 435 27.84 20.96 -43.28
C ASN A 435 28.48 20.51 -41.95
N ILE A 436 27.90 19.48 -41.33
CA ILE A 436 28.37 18.91 -40.06
C ILE A 436 29.30 17.74 -40.37
N GLN A 437 30.58 17.91 -40.06
CA GLN A 437 31.62 16.87 -40.18
C GLN A 437 31.94 16.27 -38.80
N GLU A 438 32.10 14.96 -38.72
CA GLU A 438 32.36 14.25 -37.47
C GLU A 438 33.64 14.73 -36.77
N ALA A 439 34.69 15.03 -37.54
CA ALA A 439 35.97 15.53 -37.02
C ALA A 439 35.85 16.89 -36.30
N ASP A 440 34.86 17.71 -36.64
CA ASP A 440 34.66 19.02 -36.00
C ASP A 440 33.75 18.94 -34.78
N VAL A 441 32.96 17.86 -34.62
CA VAL A 441 32.07 17.66 -33.47
C VAL A 441 32.86 17.64 -32.15
N ILE A 442 34.02 16.98 -32.14
CA ILE A 442 34.89 16.92 -30.96
C ILE A 442 35.36 18.32 -30.57
N LYS A 443 35.86 19.10 -31.54
CA LYS A 443 36.28 20.50 -31.31
C LYS A 443 35.15 21.36 -30.77
N TYR A 444 33.94 21.20 -31.31
CA TYR A 444 32.77 21.92 -30.82
C TYR A 444 32.39 21.52 -29.38
N ARG A 445 32.58 20.25 -28.97
CA ARG A 445 32.34 19.86 -27.56
C ARG A 445 33.37 20.46 -26.62
N GLU A 446 34.64 20.46 -27.03
CA GLU A 446 35.74 21.00 -26.22
C GLU A 446 35.64 22.52 -26.02
N ASN A 447 35.05 23.27 -26.96
CA ASN A 447 34.81 24.71 -26.84
C ASN A 447 33.60 25.07 -25.94
N SER A 448 33.17 24.16 -25.05
CA SER A 448 32.11 24.45 -24.08
C SER A 448 32.45 25.65 -23.20
N ARG A 449 31.49 26.57 -23.05
CA ARG A 449 31.62 27.76 -22.19
C ARG A 449 30.80 27.65 -20.91
N TRP A 450 30.19 26.49 -20.66
CA TRP A 450 29.28 26.29 -19.54
C TRP A 450 29.90 26.62 -18.17
N ASP A 451 31.09 26.08 -17.89
CA ASP A 451 31.75 26.28 -16.59
C ASP A 451 32.16 27.74 -16.36
N TYR A 452 32.67 28.40 -17.42
CA TYR A 452 32.97 29.82 -17.39
C TYR A 452 31.72 30.67 -17.12
N MET A 453 30.63 30.41 -17.86
CA MET A 453 29.40 31.17 -17.72
C MET A 453 28.78 30.99 -16.33
N ASN A 454 28.80 29.77 -15.78
CA ASN A 454 28.31 29.52 -14.41
C ASN A 454 29.15 30.25 -13.37
N ALA A 455 30.48 30.25 -13.49
CA ALA A 455 31.34 30.97 -12.56
C ALA A 455 31.02 32.48 -12.55
N VAL A 456 30.82 33.08 -13.73
CA VAL A 456 30.47 34.51 -13.85
C VAL A 456 29.06 34.81 -13.36
N ASP A 457 28.08 33.96 -13.69
CA ASP A 457 26.68 34.14 -13.27
C ASP A 457 26.48 33.97 -11.76
N SER A 458 27.30 33.16 -11.11
CA SER A 458 27.30 32.97 -9.65
C SER A 458 27.67 34.25 -8.92
N ILE A 459 28.71 34.95 -9.41
CA ILE A 459 29.23 36.18 -8.82
C ILE A 459 28.19 37.31 -8.91
N VAL A 460 27.45 37.38 -10.02
CA VAL A 460 26.44 38.43 -10.25
C VAL A 460 25.17 38.26 -9.39
N LYS A 461 24.96 37.09 -8.78
CA LYS A 461 23.79 36.80 -7.91
C LYS A 461 24.03 37.05 -6.42
N GLU A 462 25.28 37.23 -6.00
CA GLU A 462 25.64 37.54 -4.60
C GLU A 462 25.64 39.06 -4.30
N ASP A 463 25.55 39.89 -5.33
CA ASP A 463 25.26 41.34 -5.27
C ASP A 463 23.75 41.62 -5.46
#